data_AF-A0A6P3RSM7-F1
#
_entry.id   AF-A0A6P3RSM7-F1
#
_cell.length_a   1.000
_cell.length_b   1.000
_cell.length_c   1.000
_cell.angle_alpha   90.00
_cell.angle_beta   90.00
_cell.angle_gamma   90.00
#
_symmetry.space_group_name_H-M   'P 1'
#
loop_
_entity.id
_entity.type
_entity.pdbx_description
1 polymer ?
#
loop_
_entity_poly.entity_id
_entity_poly.type
_entity_poly.pdbx_seq_one_letter_code
_entity_poly.pdbx_strand_id
1 'polypeptide(L)'
;VQIHILKADKAGDWWKFTVNIISVYKQGTSRIRRGDQSLWIRSRDIACKCPKIKPLKKYLLLGNAEDSPDQSGIVADKSSLVIQWRDTWARRLRKFQQREKKGKCKKA
;
A
#
# COMPACT_ATOMS: atom_id res chain seq x y z
N VAL A 1 1.36 -4.35 -2.52
CA VAL A 1 1.71 -5.05 -1.25
C VAL A 1 0.46 -5.32 -0.43
N GLN A 2 0.45 -6.34 0.43
CA GLN A 2 -0.59 -6.55 1.44
C GLN A 2 -0.15 -5.91 2.75
N ILE A 3 -0.99 -5.03 3.27
CA ILE A 3 -0.75 -4.27 4.50
C ILE A 3 -1.83 -4.56 5.54
N HIS A 4 -1.47 -4.41 6.81
CA HIS A 4 -2.40 -4.39 7.94
C HIS A 4 -2.22 -3.08 8.70
N ILE A 5 -3.33 -2.38 8.94
CA ILE A 5 -3.29 -1.05 9.55
C ILE A 5 -3.30 -1.22 11.07
N LEU A 6 -2.25 -0.75 11.73
CA LEU A 6 -2.09 -0.85 13.17
C LEU A 6 -2.60 0.41 13.86
N LYS A 7 -2.09 1.58 13.45
CA LYS A 7 -2.38 2.88 14.08
C LYS A 7 -2.56 3.97 13.01
N ALA A 8 -3.31 5.01 13.37
CA ALA A 8 -3.49 6.20 12.56
C ALA A 8 -3.28 7.44 13.44
N ASP A 9 -2.37 8.31 13.03
CA ASP A 9 -2.03 9.56 13.71
C ASP A 9 -2.15 10.73 12.71
N LYS A 10 -2.82 11.82 13.10
CA LYS A 10 -2.91 13.03 12.27
C LYS A 10 -1.65 13.88 12.49
N ALA A 11 -0.99 14.27 11.40
CA ALA A 11 0.23 15.06 11.36
C ALA A 11 0.05 16.25 10.40
N GLY A 12 -0.70 17.27 10.84
CA GLY A 12 -1.02 18.46 10.04
C GLY A 12 -1.85 18.13 8.79
N ASP A 13 -1.32 18.47 7.62
CA ASP A 13 -1.92 18.17 6.31
C ASP A 13 -1.79 16.72 5.87
N TRP A 14 -1.14 15.90 6.70
CA TRP A 14 -0.93 14.48 6.46
C TRP A 14 -1.52 13.63 7.57
N TRP A 15 -1.83 12.40 7.21
CA TRP A 15 -2.09 11.31 8.12
C TRP A 15 -0.97 10.30 8.02
N LYS A 16 -0.43 9.92 9.17
CA LYS A 16 0.56 8.86 9.32
C LYS A 16 -0.15 7.61 9.80
N PHE A 17 -0.15 6.57 8.98
CA PHE A 17 -0.62 5.25 9.36
C PHE A 17 0.58 4.35 9.63
N THR A 18 0.64 3.74 10.82
CA THR A 18 1.57 2.63 11.06
C THR A 18 0.96 1.38 10.46
N VAL A 19 1.63 0.79 9.48
CA VAL A 19 1.15 -0.40 8.77
C VAL A 19 2.16 -1.52 8.86
N ASN A 20 1.69 -2.74 9.09
CA ASN A 20 2.50 -3.94 8.97
C ASN A 20 2.41 -4.50 7.54
N ILE A 21 3.55 -4.64 6.88
CA ILE A 21 3.66 -5.23 5.55
C ILE A 21 3.77 -6.75 5.68
N ILE A 22 2.63 -7.41 5.47
CA ILE A 22 2.51 -8.87 5.55
C ILE A 22 3.17 -9.53 4.34
N SER A 23 2.92 -9.02 3.13
CA SER A 23 3.37 -9.66 1.91
C SER A 23 3.64 -8.68 0.78
N VAL A 24 4.77 -8.88 0.12
CA VAL A 24 5.20 -8.12 -1.06
C VAL A 24 4.96 -8.98 -2.31
N TYR A 25 4.03 -8.56 -3.16
CA TYR A 25 3.67 -9.27 -4.39
C TYR A 25 4.41 -8.71 -5.62
N LYS A 26 4.63 -7.40 -5.65
CA LYS A 26 5.40 -6.69 -6.67
C LYS A 26 6.27 -5.66 -5.95
N GLN A 27 7.50 -5.53 -6.40
CA GLN A 27 8.46 -4.55 -5.90
C GLN A 27 8.82 -3.61 -7.06
N GLY A 28 8.68 -2.31 -6.81
CA GLY A 28 9.05 -1.26 -7.77
C GLY A 28 10.48 -0.79 -7.56
N THR A 29 10.75 0.46 -7.94
CA THR A 29 12.00 1.17 -7.67
C THR A 29 12.26 1.33 -6.17
N SER A 30 11.21 1.50 -5.37
CA SER A 30 11.31 1.57 -3.92
C SER A 30 11.51 0.20 -3.27
N ARG A 31 12.43 0.13 -2.31
CA ARG A 31 12.71 -1.07 -1.52
C ARG A 31 11.72 -1.24 -0.38
N ILE A 32 10.56 -1.82 -0.67
CA ILE A 32 9.56 -2.17 0.36
C ILE A 32 9.92 -3.51 1.02
N ARG A 33 10.13 -3.50 2.35
CA ARG A 33 10.40 -4.70 3.17
C ARG A 33 9.17 -5.15 3.97
N ARG A 34 9.17 -6.41 4.42
CA ARG A 34 8.16 -6.89 5.39
C ARG A 34 8.42 -6.27 6.77
N GLY A 35 7.38 -6.18 7.58
CA GLY A 35 7.42 -5.54 8.90
C GLY A 35 6.73 -4.18 8.92
N ASP A 36 6.92 -3.44 9.99
CA ASP A 36 6.22 -2.18 10.23
C ASP A 36 6.84 -1.03 9.42
N GLN A 37 5.97 -0.25 8.77
CA GLN A 37 6.35 0.92 7.98
C GLN A 37 5.30 2.03 8.12
N SER A 38 5.70 3.24 7.74
CA SER A 38 4.80 4.39 7.66
C SER A 38 4.09 4.42 6.31
N LEU A 39 2.76 4.58 6.35
CA LEU A 39 1.92 4.89 5.19
C LEU A 39 1.38 6.32 5.36
N TRP A 40 1.69 7.19 4.41
CA TRP A 40 1.30 8.58 4.41
C TRP A 40 0.14 8.83 3.46
N ILE A 41 -0.88 9.55 3.93
CA ILE A 41 -2.04 9.93 3.13
C ILE A 41 -2.34 11.40 3.41
N ARG A 42 -2.67 12.18 2.38
CA ARG A 42 -3.03 13.58 2.61
C ARG A 42 -4.36 13.67 3.36
N SER A 43 -4.47 14.63 4.29
CA SER A 43 -5.68 14.88 5.08
C SER A 43 -6.93 15.11 4.21
N ARG A 44 -6.75 15.74 3.04
CA ARG A 44 -7.83 15.95 2.05
C ARG A 44 -8.40 14.65 1.48
N ASP A 45 -7.57 13.62 1.30
CA ASP A 45 -7.96 12.34 0.70
C ASP A 45 -8.66 11.45 1.74
N ILE A 46 -8.26 11.58 3.02
CA ILE A 46 -9.00 10.97 4.14
C ILE A 46 -10.38 11.63 4.31
N ALA A 47 -10.45 12.97 4.22
CA ALA A 47 -11.70 13.71 4.36
C ALA A 47 -12.74 13.34 3.29
N CYS A 48 -12.31 13.08 2.05
CA CYS A 48 -13.21 12.62 0.98
C CYS A 48 -13.57 11.13 1.07
N LYS A 49 -13.09 10.41 2.10
CA LYS A 49 -13.26 8.96 2.31
C LYS A 49 -12.67 8.11 1.17
N CYS A 50 -11.68 8.63 0.44
CA CYS A 50 -11.01 7.95 -0.66
C CYS A 50 -9.50 7.88 -0.35
N PRO A 51 -9.02 6.83 0.34
CA PRO A 51 -9.63 5.51 0.51
C PRO A 51 -10.35 5.30 1.86
N LYS A 52 -11.37 4.42 1.90
CA LYS A 52 -12.05 3.98 3.14
C LYS A 52 -11.15 3.05 3.96
N ILE A 53 -10.23 3.64 4.69
CA ILE A 53 -9.30 2.97 5.58
C ILE A 53 -9.92 2.84 6.97
N LYS A 54 -9.90 1.63 7.52
CA LYS A 54 -10.30 1.31 8.89
C LYS A 54 -9.11 0.71 9.63
N PRO A 55 -8.87 1.10 10.90
CA PRO A 55 -7.86 0.46 11.73
C PRO A 55 -8.11 -1.04 11.86
N LEU A 56 -7.05 -1.80 12.14
CA LEU A 56 -7.06 -3.25 12.37
C LEU A 56 -7.50 -4.10 11.17
N LYS A 57 -7.75 -3.49 10.00
CA LYS A 57 -8.10 -4.22 8.77
C LYS A 57 -6.93 -4.37 7.82
N LYS A 58 -6.99 -5.43 7.02
CA LYS A 58 -6.02 -5.76 5.98
C LYS A 58 -6.44 -5.15 4.64
N TYR A 59 -5.47 -4.65 3.88
CA TYR A 59 -5.68 -4.01 2.59
C TYR A 59 -4.64 -4.47 1.57
N LEU A 60 -5.03 -4.50 0.30
CA LEU A 60 -4.11 -4.51 -0.83
C LEU A 60 -3.84 -3.05 -1.22
N LEU A 61 -2.58 -2.65 -1.10
CA LEU A 61 -2.07 -1.35 -1.54
C LEU A 61 -1.30 -1.54 -2.84
N LEU A 62 -1.72 -0.86 -3.90
CA LEU A 62 -1.01 -0.71 -5.16
C LEU A 62 -0.79 0.78 -5.37
N GLY A 63 0.39 1.19 -5.80
CA GLY A 63 0.70 2.59 -6.03
C GLY A 63 2.16 2.74 -6.39
N ASN A 64 2.51 3.92 -6.87
CA ASN A 64 3.90 4.32 -7.01
C ASN A 64 4.41 4.79 -5.65
N ALA A 65 5.66 4.44 -5.34
CA ALA A 65 6.33 5.04 -4.22
C ALA A 65 6.88 6.39 -4.68
N GLU A 66 6.02 7.40 -4.62
CA GLU A 66 6.43 8.79 -4.66
C GLU A 66 7.15 9.16 -3.36
N ASP A 67 7.94 10.23 -3.40
CA ASP A 67 8.70 10.71 -2.25
C ASP A 67 7.77 11.06 -1.09
N SER A 68 7.88 10.29 -0.01
CA SER A 68 7.21 10.58 1.26
C SER A 68 7.79 11.85 1.91
N PRO A 69 7.01 12.58 2.74
CA PRO A 69 7.49 13.80 3.42
C PRO A 69 8.77 13.60 4.24
N ASP A 70 8.99 12.37 4.70
CA ASP A 70 10.10 11.91 5.53
C ASP A 70 11.07 10.95 4.79
N GLN A 71 11.00 10.89 3.45
CA GLN A 71 11.82 10.03 2.57
C GLN A 71 11.86 8.53 2.94
N SER A 72 11.00 8.07 3.86
CA SER A 72 11.05 6.74 4.48
C SER A 72 9.67 6.10 4.69
N GLY A 73 8.70 6.43 3.84
CA GLY A 73 7.35 5.86 3.91
C GLY A 73 6.73 5.59 2.55
N ILE A 74 5.65 4.81 2.54
CA ILE A 74 4.81 4.63 1.36
C ILE A 74 3.80 5.75 1.35
N VAL A 75 3.60 6.43 0.22
CA VAL A 75 2.53 7.41 0.05
C VAL A 75 1.36 6.75 -0.66
N ALA A 76 0.14 6.90 -0.13
CA ALA A 76 -1.08 6.58 -0.88
C ALA A 76 -1.76 7.89 -1.28
N ASP A 77 -1.78 8.13 -2.59
CA ASP A 77 -2.31 9.30 -3.25
C ASP A 77 -3.39 8.93 -4.28
N LYS A 78 -3.76 9.86 -5.17
CA LYS A 78 -4.76 9.64 -6.23
C LYS A 78 -4.36 8.57 -7.26
N SER A 79 -3.07 8.29 -7.42
CA SER A 79 -2.55 7.23 -8.29
C SER A 79 -2.54 5.86 -7.59
N SER A 80 -2.78 5.85 -6.28
CA SER A 80 -2.73 4.66 -5.46
C SER A 80 -4.11 4.03 -5.28
N LEU A 81 -4.16 2.70 -5.39
CA LEU A 81 -5.34 1.89 -5.12
C LEU A 81 -5.19 1.19 -3.76
N VAL A 82 -6.11 1.50 -2.84
CA VAL A 82 -6.22 0.85 -1.53
C VAL A 82 -7.57 0.15 -1.42
N ILE A 83 -7.57 -1.18 -1.46
CA ILE A 83 -8.79 -1.98 -1.41
C ILE A 83 -8.71 -3.01 -0.28
N GLN A 84 -9.83 -3.22 0.42
CA GLN A 84 -9.87 -4.16 1.54
C GLN A 84 -9.51 -5.57 1.08
N TRP A 85 -8.61 -6.21 1.81
CA TRP A 85 -8.08 -7.54 1.48
C TRP A 85 -9.19 -8.59 1.47
N ARG A 86 -9.10 -9.52 0.50
CA ARG A 86 -9.89 -10.75 0.44
C ARG A 86 -8.93 -11.93 0.33
N ASP A 87 -9.13 -12.97 1.13
CA ASP A 87 -8.18 -14.09 1.19
C ASP A 87 -8.03 -14.84 -0.14
N THR A 88 -9.09 -14.85 -0.95
CA THR A 88 -9.06 -15.40 -2.32
C THR A 88 -8.06 -14.69 -3.23
N TRP A 89 -7.64 -13.47 -2.91
CA TRP A 89 -6.66 -12.71 -3.70
C TRP A 89 -5.23 -13.20 -3.50
N ALA A 90 -4.89 -13.80 -2.35
CA ALA A 90 -3.53 -14.30 -2.09
C ALA A 90 -3.05 -15.23 -3.22
N ARG A 91 -3.87 -16.24 -3.53
CA ARG A 91 -3.58 -17.22 -4.60
C ARG A 91 -3.51 -16.57 -5.98
N ARG A 92 -4.41 -15.62 -6.27
CA ARG A 92 -4.45 -14.92 -7.57
C ARG A 92 -3.23 -14.04 -7.77
N LEU A 93 -2.85 -13.26 -6.76
CA LEU A 93 -1.67 -12.39 -6.80
C LEU A 93 -0.37 -13.19 -6.92
N ARG A 94 -0.27 -14.36 -6.28
CA ARG A 94 0.87 -15.28 -6.48
C ARG A 94 0.98 -15.78 -7.93
N LYS A 95 -0.15 -16.12 -8.56
CA LYS A 95 -0.16 -16.49 -9.99
C LYS A 95 0.30 -15.33 -10.88
N PHE A 96 -0.14 -14.11 -10.62
CA PHE A 96 0.32 -12.93 -11.36
C PHE A 96 1.83 -12.69 -11.17
N GLN A 97 2.32 -12.76 -9.93
CA GLN A 97 3.75 -12.65 -9.62
C GLN A 97 4.58 -13.69 -10.38
N GLN A 98 4.11 -14.95 -10.46
CA GLN A 98 4.79 -15.98 -11.25
C GLN A 98 4.77 -15.70 -12.75
N ARG A 99 3.67 -15.15 -13.30
CA ARG A 99 3.58 -14.76 -14.71
C ARG A 99 4.56 -13.64 -15.05
N GLU A 100 4.66 -12.63 -14.17
CA GLU A 100 5.62 -11.53 -14.30
C GLU A 100 7.07 -12.04 -14.31
N LYS A 101 7.43 -12.93 -13.36
CA LYS A 101 8.75 -13.58 -13.31
C LYS A 101 9.09 -14.38 -14.57
N LYS A 102 8.08 -14.88 -15.29
CA LYS A 102 8.23 -15.59 -16.57
C LYS A 102 8.22 -14.64 -17.78
N GLY A 103 8.31 -13.32 -17.57
CA GLY A 103 8.30 -12.32 -18.64
C GLY A 103 6.96 -12.17 -19.36
N LYS A 104 5.85 -12.69 -18.81
CA LYS A 104 4.53 -12.67 -19.47
C LYS A 104 3.72 -11.39 -19.21
N CYS A 105 4.32 -10.40 -18.56
CA CYS A 105 3.72 -9.08 -18.39
C CYS A 105 4.20 -8.17 -19.51
N LYS A 106 3.27 -7.61 -20.29
CA LYS A 106 3.57 -6.52 -21.21
C LYS A 106 3.92 -5.29 -20.39
N LYS A 107 4.97 -4.56 -20.76
CA LYS A 107 5.22 -3.23 -20.21
C LYS A 107 4.08 -2.32 -20.72
N ALA A 108 3.47 -1.57 -19.80
CA ALA A 108 2.49 -0.55 -20.12
C ALA A 108 3.23 0.70 -20.63
#